data_AF-A0A955UX91-F1
#
_entry.id   AF-A0A955UX91-F1
#
_cell.length_a   1.000
_cell.length_b   1.000
_cell.length_c   1.000
_cell.angle_alpha   90.00
_cell.angle_beta   90.00
_cell.angle_gamma   90.00
#
_symmetry.space_group_name_H-M   'P 1'
#
loop_
_entity.id
_entity.type
_entity.pdbx_description
1 polymer ?
#
loop_
_entity_poly.entity_id
_entity_poly.type
_entity_poly.pdbx_seq_one_letter_code
_entity_poly.pdbx_strand_id
1 'polypeptide(L)'
;MGQDRPILEAEMGTEVAEGRGGSALATSPAVWIATVAGVGFAPLAPGTAGSAVAVVLFAATARLGLAAHLALSAAIGIAGVWAAGASERAFGRADDGRIVVDEVAGQLVALTPLVLAPLAWVDGRWPVGLVTAFVAFRVFDIAKPGPVRWAERRFAGGLGVMADDIVAGALAALVVAATGLALELVFAVPAGGVVAGGGLQ
;
A
#
# COMPACT_ATOMS: atom_id res chain seq x y z
N MET A 1 38.32 -44.83 21.25
CA MET A 1 38.49 -43.61 20.45
C MET A 1 37.41 -43.62 19.37
N GLY A 2 36.31 -42.89 19.56
CA GLY A 2 35.22 -42.86 18.58
C GLY A 2 33.82 -42.70 19.18
N GLN A 3 33.53 -41.56 19.80
CA GLN A 3 32.15 -41.11 20.10
C GLN A 3 32.08 -39.57 20.15
N ASP A 4 32.44 -38.87 19.07
CA ASP A 4 32.27 -37.40 18.98
C ASP A 4 31.72 -36.93 17.61
N ARG A 5 31.20 -37.84 16.76
CA ARG A 5 30.78 -37.51 15.39
C ARG A 5 29.31 -37.13 15.13
N PRO A 6 28.29 -37.43 15.98
CA PRO A 6 26.90 -37.18 15.58
C PRO A 6 26.44 -35.72 15.72
N ILE A 7 27.11 -34.91 16.55
CA ILE A 7 26.68 -33.53 16.82
C ILE A 7 27.15 -32.57 15.71
N LEU A 8 28.38 -32.76 15.23
CA LEU A 8 28.98 -31.92 14.17
C LEU A 8 28.29 -32.09 12.80
N GLU A 9 27.82 -33.30 12.48
CA GLU A 9 27.08 -33.55 11.23
C GLU A 9 25.68 -32.92 11.24
N ALA A 10 25.05 -32.83 12.42
CA ALA A 10 23.75 -32.18 12.60
C ALA A 10 23.88 -30.64 12.53
N GLU A 11 24.88 -30.05 13.18
CA GLU A 11 25.14 -28.61 13.15
C GLU A 11 25.59 -28.12 11.76
N MET A 12 26.44 -28.88 11.07
CA MET A 12 26.80 -28.60 9.67
C MET A 12 25.60 -28.74 8.72
N GLY A 13 24.68 -29.68 8.99
CA GLY A 13 23.45 -29.84 8.21
C GLY A 13 22.51 -28.64 8.33
N THR A 14 22.42 -28.05 9.52
CA THR A 14 21.63 -26.83 9.77
C THR A 14 22.28 -25.58 9.18
N GLU A 15 23.59 -25.38 9.30
CA GLU A 15 24.28 -24.22 8.70
C GLU A 15 24.26 -24.25 7.17
N VAL A 16 24.41 -25.43 6.55
CA VAL A 16 24.34 -25.57 5.09
C VAL A 16 22.90 -25.40 4.57
N ALA A 17 21.89 -25.78 5.35
CA ALA A 17 20.48 -25.53 5.03
C ALA A 17 20.10 -24.04 5.20
N GLU A 18 20.57 -23.37 6.26
CA GLU A 18 20.38 -21.94 6.48
C GLU A 18 21.11 -21.10 5.43
N GLY A 19 22.35 -21.46 5.06
CA GLY A 19 23.14 -20.76 4.03
C GLY A 19 22.59 -20.92 2.60
N ARG A 20 21.99 -22.07 2.28
CA ARG A 20 21.30 -22.30 1.00
C ARG A 20 19.90 -21.68 0.95
N GLY A 21 19.18 -21.67 2.07
CA GLY A 21 17.86 -21.04 2.20
C GLY A 21 17.94 -19.51 2.10
N GLY A 22 18.90 -18.88 2.76
CA GLY A 22 19.07 -17.42 2.74
C GLY A 22 19.40 -16.85 1.35
N SER A 23 20.25 -17.54 0.58
CA SER A 23 20.61 -17.12 -0.79
C SER A 23 19.48 -17.35 -1.82
N ALA A 24 18.68 -18.40 -1.64
CA ALA A 24 17.50 -18.67 -2.48
C ALA A 24 16.37 -17.64 -2.24
N LEU A 25 16.20 -17.19 -0.99
CA LEU A 25 15.26 -16.11 -0.66
C LEU A 25 15.71 -14.77 -1.25
N ALA A 26 17.01 -14.46 -1.15
CA ALA A 26 17.60 -13.22 -1.68
C ALA A 26 17.55 -13.12 -3.22
N THR A 27 17.31 -14.21 -3.94
CA THR A 27 17.24 -14.24 -5.41
C THR A 27 15.83 -14.53 -5.95
N SER A 28 14.84 -14.76 -5.07
CA SER A 28 13.47 -15.09 -5.47
C SER A 28 12.71 -13.85 -5.97
N PRO A 29 12.25 -13.81 -7.23
CA PRO A 29 11.49 -12.67 -7.75
C PRO A 29 10.21 -12.40 -6.95
N ALA A 30 9.58 -13.44 -6.41
CA ALA A 30 8.41 -13.30 -5.55
C ALA A 30 8.74 -12.55 -4.26
N VAL A 31 9.87 -12.88 -3.60
CA VAL A 31 10.30 -12.21 -2.38
C VAL A 31 10.67 -10.75 -2.67
N TRP A 32 11.35 -10.49 -3.79
CA TRP A 32 11.66 -9.13 -4.23
C TRP A 32 10.41 -8.29 -4.45
N ILE A 33 9.38 -8.84 -5.11
CA ILE A 33 8.11 -8.14 -5.33
C ILE A 33 7.36 -7.96 -4.01
N ALA A 34 7.21 -9.02 -3.22
CA ALA A 34 6.46 -8.99 -1.96
C ALA A 34 7.06 -8.01 -0.95
N THR A 35 8.38 -7.94 -0.86
CA THR A 35 9.09 -7.01 0.04
C THR A 35 9.30 -5.63 -0.56
N VAL A 36 8.83 -5.39 -1.80
CA VAL A 36 9.01 -4.12 -2.52
C VAL A 36 10.50 -3.74 -2.58
N ALA A 37 11.29 -4.60 -3.20
CA ALA A 37 12.74 -4.47 -3.33
C ALA A 37 13.49 -4.28 -1.99
N GLY A 38 13.03 -4.97 -0.95
CA GLY A 38 13.65 -4.99 0.37
C GLY A 38 13.11 -3.96 1.37
N VAL A 39 12.15 -3.11 0.97
CA VAL A 39 11.46 -2.17 1.86
C VAL A 39 10.77 -2.89 3.03
N GLY A 40 10.24 -4.08 2.80
CA GLY A 40 9.65 -4.94 3.82
C GLY A 40 10.60 -5.36 4.95
N PHE A 41 11.91 -5.17 4.79
CA PHE A 41 12.90 -5.39 5.86
C PHE A 41 13.17 -4.15 6.71
N ALA A 42 12.41 -3.06 6.54
CA ALA A 42 12.55 -1.89 7.38
C ALA A 42 12.42 -2.28 8.88
N PRO A 43 13.33 -1.80 9.75
CA PRO A 43 13.37 -2.24 11.15
C PRO A 43 12.18 -1.78 11.97
N LEU A 44 11.48 -0.73 11.51
CA LEU A 44 10.33 -0.13 12.17
C LEU A 44 9.22 0.06 11.13
N ALA A 45 8.03 -0.43 11.46
CA ALA A 45 6.80 -0.31 10.67
C ALA A 45 6.99 -0.56 9.15
N PRO A 46 7.36 -1.80 8.73
CA PRO A 46 7.51 -2.16 7.31
C PRO A 46 6.33 -1.73 6.43
N GLY A 47 5.10 -1.93 6.90
CA GLY A 47 3.90 -1.52 6.15
C GLY A 47 3.85 -0.02 5.89
N THR A 48 4.27 0.80 6.87
CA THR A 48 4.37 2.27 6.69
C THR A 48 5.39 2.63 5.62
N ALA A 49 6.52 1.91 5.58
CA ALA A 49 7.52 2.09 4.52
C ALA A 49 6.96 1.69 3.14
N GLY A 50 6.22 0.58 3.04
CA GLY A 50 5.50 0.17 1.82
C GLY A 50 4.49 1.23 1.35
N SER A 51 3.66 1.74 2.27
CA SER A 51 2.71 2.82 1.98
C SER A 51 3.43 4.09 1.49
N ALA A 52 4.59 4.44 2.07
CA ALA A 52 5.37 5.58 1.63
C ALA A 52 5.93 5.39 0.20
N VAL A 53 6.34 4.17 -0.15
CA VAL A 53 6.74 3.84 -1.53
C VAL A 53 5.60 4.08 -2.50
N ALA A 54 4.36 3.69 -2.17
CA ALA A 54 3.20 4.00 -3.01
C ALA A 54 3.00 5.51 -3.24
N VAL A 55 3.20 6.35 -2.21
CA VAL A 55 3.13 7.80 -2.35
C VAL A 55 4.22 8.33 -3.29
N VAL A 56 5.45 7.81 -3.20
CA VAL A 56 6.56 8.17 -4.10
C VAL A 56 6.27 7.73 -5.54
N LEU A 57 5.82 6.48 -5.73
CA LEU A 57 5.43 5.94 -7.04
C LEU A 57 4.30 6.76 -7.67
N PHE A 58 3.31 7.11 -6.86
CA PHE A 58 2.20 7.95 -7.28
C PHE A 58 2.67 9.35 -7.69
N ALA A 59 3.49 10.02 -6.88
CA ALA A 59 4.02 11.34 -7.22
C ALA A 59 4.82 11.33 -8.53
N ALA A 60 5.57 10.25 -8.79
CA ALA A 60 6.33 10.07 -10.03
C ALA A 60 5.43 9.82 -11.26
N THR A 61 4.25 9.22 -11.08
CA THR A 61 3.38 8.77 -12.19
C THR A 61 2.07 9.54 -12.32
N ALA A 62 1.73 10.42 -11.37
CA ALA A 62 0.44 11.12 -11.33
C ALA A 62 0.13 11.93 -12.60
N ARG A 63 1.17 12.43 -13.29
CA ARG A 63 1.03 13.21 -14.54
C ARG A 63 0.73 12.36 -15.77
N LEU A 64 0.84 11.03 -15.68
CA LEU A 64 0.54 10.10 -16.77
C LEU A 64 -0.97 9.87 -16.95
N GLY A 65 -1.79 10.37 -16.01
CA GLY A 65 -3.24 10.32 -16.07
C GLY A 65 -3.85 9.03 -15.50
N LEU A 66 -5.19 8.99 -15.47
CA LEU A 66 -5.96 7.95 -14.81
C LEU A 66 -5.68 6.55 -15.35
N ALA A 67 -5.59 6.40 -16.68
CA ALA A 67 -5.36 5.10 -17.30
C ALA A 67 -4.02 4.47 -16.85
N ALA A 68 -2.96 5.28 -16.78
CA ALA A 68 -1.66 4.82 -16.29
C ALA A 68 -1.69 4.48 -14.80
N HIS A 69 -2.35 5.30 -13.97
CA HIS A 69 -2.52 5.03 -12.53
C HIS A 69 -3.25 3.71 -12.27
N LEU A 70 -4.37 3.48 -12.97
CA LEU A 70 -5.16 2.25 -12.85
C LEU A 70 -4.39 1.04 -13.37
N ALA A 71 -3.69 1.18 -14.50
CA ALA A 71 -2.85 0.11 -15.04
C ALA A 71 -1.72 -0.28 -14.08
N LEU A 72 -1.04 0.71 -13.48
CA LEU A 72 0.00 0.49 -12.48
C LEU A 72 -0.56 -0.21 -11.23
N SER A 73 -1.68 0.31 -10.69
CA SER A 73 -2.33 -0.25 -9.50
C SER A 73 -2.77 -1.69 -9.74
N ALA A 74 -3.37 -1.98 -10.91
CA ALA A 74 -3.76 -3.33 -11.30
C ALA A 74 -2.56 -4.25 -11.49
N ALA A 75 -1.50 -3.79 -12.14
CA ALA A 75 -0.28 -4.58 -12.35
C ALA A 75 0.37 -4.96 -11.01
N ILE A 76 0.49 -4.01 -10.09
CA ILE A 76 1.02 -4.25 -8.74
C ILE A 76 0.10 -5.19 -7.96
N GLY A 77 -1.22 -4.97 -8.00
CA GLY A 77 -2.19 -5.85 -7.33
C GLY A 77 -2.12 -7.30 -7.81
N ILE A 78 -2.11 -7.52 -9.13
CA ILE A 78 -2.03 -8.87 -9.74
C ILE A 78 -0.69 -9.54 -9.42
N ALA A 79 0.41 -8.82 -9.60
CA ALA A 79 1.74 -9.34 -9.27
C ALA A 79 1.86 -9.64 -7.76
N GLY A 80 1.27 -8.79 -6.93
CA GLY A 80 1.23 -8.91 -5.47
C GLY A 80 0.52 -10.17 -5.01
N VAL A 81 -0.64 -10.54 -5.59
CA VAL A 81 -1.34 -11.79 -5.24
C VAL A 81 -0.44 -13.01 -5.41
N TRP A 82 0.27 -13.09 -6.54
CA TRP A 82 1.20 -14.18 -6.78
C TRP A 82 2.42 -14.10 -5.83
N ALA A 83 3.02 -12.92 -5.69
CA ALA A 83 4.23 -12.71 -4.92
C ALA A 83 4.03 -12.94 -3.42
N ALA A 84 2.92 -12.45 -2.84
CA ALA A 84 2.55 -12.65 -1.46
C ALA A 84 2.40 -14.15 -1.16
N GLY A 85 1.57 -14.87 -1.94
CA GLY A 85 1.36 -16.30 -1.71
C GLY A 85 2.62 -17.14 -1.90
N ALA A 86 3.50 -16.77 -2.83
CA ALA A 86 4.81 -17.42 -3.00
C ALA A 86 5.76 -17.10 -1.84
N SER A 87 5.72 -15.87 -1.32
CA SER A 87 6.58 -15.42 -0.21
C SER A 87 6.15 -15.99 1.14
N GLU A 88 4.86 -16.17 1.41
CA GLU A 88 4.38 -16.87 2.61
C GLU A 88 4.95 -18.29 2.70
N ARG A 89 4.99 -19.00 1.58
CA ARG A 89 5.63 -20.33 1.49
C ARG A 89 7.14 -20.27 1.69
N ALA A 90 7.77 -19.23 1.14
CA ALA A 90 9.21 -19.06 1.22
C ALA A 90 9.67 -18.67 2.64
N PHE A 91 8.88 -17.85 3.34
CA PHE A 91 9.11 -17.46 4.72
C PHE A 91 8.62 -18.50 5.74
N GLY A 92 7.82 -19.48 5.32
CA GLY A 92 7.24 -20.49 6.20
C GLY A 92 6.21 -19.91 7.18
N ARG A 93 5.67 -18.73 6.89
CA ARG A 93 4.74 -17.99 7.75
C ARG A 93 3.68 -17.32 6.89
N ALA A 94 2.41 -17.57 7.21
CA ALA A 94 1.30 -16.81 6.65
C ALA A 94 1.28 -15.40 7.26
N ASP A 95 0.86 -14.40 6.47
CA ASP A 95 0.76 -13.01 6.92
C ASP A 95 2.07 -12.49 7.52
N ASP A 96 3.19 -12.73 6.82
CA ASP A 96 4.51 -12.27 7.25
C ASP A 96 4.64 -10.76 7.01
N GLY A 97 4.89 -9.98 8.05
CA GLY A 97 4.95 -8.51 7.98
C GLY A 97 6.07 -7.92 7.11
N ARG A 98 6.91 -8.75 6.48
CA ARG A 98 7.83 -8.31 5.41
C ARG A 98 7.16 -8.23 4.05
N ILE A 99 5.99 -8.84 3.87
CA ILE A 99 5.16 -8.66 2.68
C ILE A 99 4.50 -7.30 2.84
N VAL A 100 4.85 -6.36 1.95
CA VAL A 100 4.39 -4.96 1.96
C VAL A 100 3.92 -4.50 0.58
N VAL A 101 3.71 -5.44 -0.34
CA VAL A 101 3.20 -5.17 -1.70
C VAL A 101 1.69 -4.93 -1.71
N ASP A 102 0.97 -5.57 -0.79
CA ASP A 102 -0.39 -5.29 -0.35
C ASP A 102 -0.54 -3.82 0.08
N GLU A 103 0.38 -3.35 0.90
CA GLU A 103 0.41 -1.97 1.41
C GLU A 103 0.61 -0.95 0.28
N VAL A 104 1.46 -1.29 -0.70
CA VAL A 104 1.64 -0.47 -1.91
C VAL A 104 0.36 -0.46 -2.74
N ALA A 105 -0.26 -1.63 -2.96
CA ALA A 105 -1.47 -1.75 -3.76
C ALA A 105 -2.65 -1.00 -3.14
N GLY A 106 -2.91 -1.20 -1.84
CA GLY A 106 -3.97 -0.54 -1.09
C GLY A 106 -3.79 0.98 -1.06
N GLN A 107 -2.57 1.45 -0.81
CA GLN A 107 -2.27 2.89 -0.79
C GLN A 107 -2.43 3.53 -2.18
N LEU A 108 -2.08 2.84 -3.28
CA LEU A 108 -2.33 3.33 -4.64
C LEU A 108 -3.83 3.44 -4.94
N VAL A 109 -4.64 2.49 -4.46
CA VAL A 109 -6.11 2.59 -4.54
C VAL A 109 -6.60 3.82 -3.79
N ALA A 110 -6.11 4.06 -2.57
CA ALA A 110 -6.46 5.23 -1.76
C ALA A 110 -6.15 6.58 -2.44
N LEU A 111 -5.11 6.63 -3.28
CA LEU A 111 -4.65 7.83 -3.99
C LEU A 111 -5.45 8.12 -5.26
N THR A 112 -6.27 7.18 -5.75
CA THR A 112 -7.05 7.30 -7.00
C THR A 112 -7.87 8.60 -7.12
N PRO A 113 -8.56 9.11 -6.08
CA PRO A 113 -9.35 10.34 -6.19
C PRO A 113 -8.53 11.58 -6.55
N LEU A 114 -7.23 11.58 -6.22
CA LEU A 114 -6.34 12.68 -6.57
C LEU A 114 -6.13 12.79 -8.09
N VAL A 115 -6.27 11.69 -8.83
CA VAL A 115 -6.18 11.67 -10.31
C VAL A 115 -7.54 11.88 -10.97
N LEU A 116 -8.63 11.44 -10.33
CA LEU A 116 -9.99 11.56 -10.86
C LEU A 116 -10.53 12.98 -10.84
N ALA A 117 -10.25 13.72 -9.77
CA ALA A 117 -10.76 15.07 -9.56
C ALA A 117 -9.60 16.06 -9.37
N PRO A 118 -8.71 16.24 -10.36
CA PRO A 118 -7.51 17.06 -10.21
C PRO A 118 -7.86 18.50 -9.80
N LEU A 119 -9.01 19.02 -10.24
CA LEU A 119 -9.53 20.35 -9.88
C LEU A 119 -9.83 20.49 -8.38
N ALA A 120 -10.22 19.43 -7.67
CA ALA A 120 -10.42 19.49 -6.21
C ALA A 120 -9.10 19.69 -5.44
N TRP A 121 -7.98 19.39 -6.10
CA TRP A 121 -6.64 19.37 -5.52
C TRP A 121 -5.72 20.43 -6.13
N VAL A 122 -6.24 21.33 -6.97
CA VAL A 122 -5.53 22.51 -7.46
C VAL A 122 -5.28 23.51 -6.31
N ASP A 123 -4.49 24.55 -6.58
CA ASP A 123 -4.16 25.62 -5.63
C ASP A 123 -3.38 25.16 -4.39
N GLY A 124 -2.48 24.18 -4.55
CA GLY A 124 -1.59 23.74 -3.47
C GLY A 124 -2.25 22.84 -2.43
N ARG A 125 -3.46 22.32 -2.70
CA ARG A 125 -4.19 21.39 -1.81
C ARG A 125 -3.74 19.94 -1.95
N TRP A 126 -2.96 19.64 -2.97
CA TRP A 126 -2.39 18.30 -3.21
C TRP A 126 -1.76 17.64 -1.98
N PRO A 127 -0.95 18.33 -1.14
CA PRO A 127 -0.37 17.72 0.06
C PRO A 127 -1.42 17.26 1.06
N VAL A 128 -2.54 17.97 1.19
CA VAL A 128 -3.66 17.58 2.07
C VAL A 128 -4.26 16.27 1.58
N GLY A 129 -4.45 16.13 0.27
CA GLY A 129 -4.93 14.90 -0.36
C GLY A 129 -3.99 13.71 -0.13
N LEU A 130 -2.69 13.90 -0.33
CA LEU A 130 -1.67 12.87 -0.09
C LEU A 130 -1.65 12.42 1.38
N VAL A 131 -1.64 13.36 2.32
CA VAL A 131 -1.64 13.04 3.76
C VAL A 131 -2.94 12.35 4.16
N THR A 132 -4.08 12.82 3.64
CA THR A 132 -5.38 12.19 3.90
C THR A 132 -5.40 10.76 3.39
N ALA A 133 -4.94 10.52 2.17
CA ALA A 133 -4.87 9.18 1.59
C ALA A 133 -3.96 8.26 2.41
N PHE A 134 -2.79 8.76 2.82
CA PHE A 134 -1.84 7.99 3.62
C PHE A 134 -2.41 7.62 4.98
N VAL A 135 -2.90 8.60 5.73
CA VAL A 135 -3.40 8.39 7.09
C VAL A 135 -4.69 7.56 7.08
N ALA A 136 -5.65 7.87 6.19
CA ALA A 136 -6.91 7.14 6.14
C ALA A 136 -6.70 5.67 5.76
N PHE A 137 -5.82 5.39 4.79
CA PHE A 137 -5.45 4.03 4.43
C PHE A 137 -4.87 3.28 5.63
N ARG A 138 -3.84 3.83 6.28
CA ARG A 138 -3.23 3.19 7.46
C ARG A 138 -4.22 2.95 8.59
N VAL A 139 -5.13 3.88 8.83
CA VAL A 139 -6.17 3.71 9.86
C VAL A 139 -7.08 2.53 9.50
N PHE A 140 -7.52 2.40 8.25
CA PHE A 140 -8.40 1.30 7.84
C PHE A 140 -7.71 -0.05 7.79
N ASP A 141 -6.48 -0.08 7.28
CA ASP A 141 -5.64 -1.28 7.25
C ASP A 141 -5.34 -1.79 8.67
N ILE A 142 -4.93 -0.91 9.59
CA ILE A 142 -4.60 -1.32 10.97
C ILE A 142 -5.87 -1.69 11.76
N ALA A 143 -6.94 -0.90 11.66
CA ALA A 143 -8.15 -1.13 12.45
C ALA A 143 -9.01 -2.29 11.92
N LYS A 144 -8.89 -2.59 10.62
CA LYS A 144 -9.71 -3.56 9.88
C LYS A 144 -11.20 -3.47 10.23
N PRO A 145 -11.90 -2.35 9.94
CA PRO A 145 -13.33 -2.25 10.22
C PRO A 145 -14.15 -3.05 9.20
N GLY A 146 -15.23 -3.68 9.68
CA GLY A 146 -16.32 -4.27 8.87
C GLY A 146 -15.85 -4.97 7.58
N PRO A 147 -15.99 -4.34 6.39
CA PRO A 147 -15.61 -4.93 5.11
C PRO A 147 -14.15 -5.40 5.01
N VAL A 148 -13.21 -4.67 5.62
CA VAL A 148 -11.76 -5.01 5.58
C VAL A 148 -11.54 -6.35 6.27
N ARG A 149 -12.06 -6.50 7.49
CA ARG A 149 -11.98 -7.75 8.25
C ARG A 149 -12.79 -8.89 7.64
N TRP A 150 -13.87 -8.57 6.93
CA TRP A 150 -14.59 -9.57 6.15
C TRP A 150 -13.73 -10.11 5.01
N ALA A 151 -13.03 -9.24 4.26
CA ALA A 151 -12.17 -9.64 3.16
C ALA A 151 -11.00 -10.50 3.65
N GLU A 152 -10.31 -10.06 4.71
CA GLU A 152 -9.24 -10.80 5.41
C GLU A 152 -9.65 -12.24 5.73
N ARG A 153 -10.88 -12.43 6.22
CA ARG A 153 -11.39 -13.76 6.63
C ARG A 153 -11.95 -14.59 5.49
N ARG A 154 -12.36 -13.95 4.39
CA ARG A 154 -13.08 -14.60 3.29
C ARG A 154 -12.12 -15.26 2.31
N PHE A 155 -10.95 -14.69 2.11
CA PHE A 155 -9.95 -15.15 1.15
C PHE A 155 -8.73 -15.71 1.87
N ALA A 156 -7.92 -16.50 1.16
CA ALA A 156 -6.76 -17.17 1.74
C ALA A 156 -5.55 -17.11 0.79
N GLY A 157 -4.36 -17.32 1.35
CA GLY A 157 -3.09 -17.17 0.65
C GLY A 157 -2.90 -15.74 0.13
N GLY A 158 -2.13 -15.59 -0.94
CA GLY A 158 -1.82 -14.26 -1.49
C GLY A 158 -3.03 -13.44 -1.93
N LEU A 159 -4.18 -14.05 -2.24
CA LEU A 159 -5.41 -13.28 -2.47
C LEU A 159 -5.98 -12.70 -1.18
N GLY A 160 -5.88 -13.45 -0.07
CA GLY A 160 -6.25 -12.98 1.26
C GLY A 160 -5.42 -11.76 1.67
N VAL A 161 -4.10 -11.90 1.58
CA VAL A 161 -3.12 -10.84 1.92
C VAL A 161 -3.36 -9.55 1.15
N MET A 162 -3.73 -9.64 -0.13
CA MET A 162 -3.95 -8.42 -0.94
C MET A 162 -5.36 -7.84 -0.75
N ALA A 163 -6.35 -8.66 -0.39
CA ALA A 163 -7.75 -8.26 -0.49
C ALA A 163 -8.19 -7.28 0.61
N ASP A 164 -7.74 -7.45 1.85
CA ASP A 164 -8.07 -6.54 2.93
C ASP A 164 -7.44 -5.15 2.74
N ASP A 165 -6.17 -5.07 2.30
CA ASP A 165 -5.52 -3.81 1.93
C ASP A 165 -6.19 -3.10 0.76
N ILE A 166 -6.61 -3.83 -0.28
CA ILE A 166 -7.37 -3.24 -1.40
C ILE A 166 -8.71 -2.68 -0.91
N VAL A 167 -9.39 -3.37 0.00
CA VAL A 167 -10.65 -2.89 0.59
C VAL A 167 -10.41 -1.69 1.52
N ALA A 168 -9.34 -1.70 2.31
CA ALA A 168 -8.94 -0.57 3.14
C ALA A 168 -8.60 0.66 2.27
N GLY A 169 -7.89 0.44 1.15
CA GLY A 169 -7.60 1.44 0.14
C GLY A 169 -8.85 2.03 -0.49
N ALA A 170 -9.86 1.20 -0.78
CA ALA A 170 -11.13 1.66 -1.32
C ALA A 170 -11.90 2.54 -0.31
N LEU A 171 -11.93 2.15 0.98
CA LEU A 171 -12.53 2.98 2.03
C LEU A 171 -11.77 4.30 2.20
N ALA A 172 -10.44 4.28 2.15
CA ALA A 172 -9.62 5.48 2.20
C ALA A 172 -9.87 6.41 1.01
N ALA A 173 -10.03 5.86 -0.21
CA ALA A 173 -10.37 6.63 -1.39
C ALA A 173 -11.70 7.38 -1.22
N LEU A 174 -12.70 6.79 -0.55
CA LEU A 174 -13.95 7.50 -0.24
C LEU A 174 -13.72 8.69 0.69
N VAL A 175 -12.85 8.55 1.70
CA VAL A 175 -12.47 9.64 2.61
C VAL A 175 -11.75 10.75 1.84
N VAL A 176 -10.80 10.41 0.97
CA VAL A 176 -10.06 11.38 0.15
C VAL A 176 -11.02 12.13 -0.77
N ALA A 177 -11.93 11.42 -1.45
CA ALA A 177 -12.93 12.05 -2.31
C ALA A 177 -13.85 13.00 -1.53
N ALA A 178 -14.33 12.58 -0.35
CA ALA A 178 -15.15 13.42 0.51
C ALA A 178 -14.39 14.68 0.98
N THR A 179 -13.11 14.55 1.33
CA THR A 179 -12.26 15.69 1.68
C THR A 179 -12.10 16.66 0.50
N GLY A 180 -11.86 16.16 -0.71
CA GLY A 180 -11.78 16.99 -1.91
C GLY A 180 -13.07 17.78 -2.16
N LEU A 181 -14.22 17.10 -2.09
CA LEU A 181 -15.53 17.74 -2.23
C LEU A 181 -15.78 18.79 -1.14
N ALA A 182 -15.42 18.50 0.12
CA ALA A 182 -15.57 19.45 1.21
C ALA A 182 -14.69 20.69 0.99
N LEU A 183 -13.46 20.53 0.53
CA LEU A 183 -12.57 21.64 0.20
C LEU A 183 -13.13 22.46 -0.98
N GLU A 184 -13.66 21.83 -2.01
CA GLU A 184 -14.34 22.56 -3.08
C GLU A 184 -15.51 23.36 -2.52
N LEU A 185 -16.39 22.78 -1.71
CA LEU A 185 -17.55 23.48 -1.14
C LEU A 185 -17.14 24.66 -0.24
N VAL A 186 -16.11 24.50 0.60
CA VAL A 186 -15.66 25.56 1.51
C VAL A 186 -15.07 26.76 0.75
N PHE A 187 -14.34 26.50 -0.33
CA PHE A 187 -13.61 27.53 -1.06
C PHE A 187 -14.27 27.98 -2.37
N ALA A 188 -15.30 27.28 -2.86
CA ALA A 188 -16.11 27.69 -4.00
C ALA A 188 -17.22 28.70 -3.62
N VAL A 189 -17.49 28.90 -2.32
CA VAL A 189 -18.35 30.01 -1.87
C VAL A 189 -17.58 31.31 -2.06
N PRO A 190 -18.00 32.20 -2.99
CA PRO A 190 -17.39 33.51 -3.09
C PRO A 190 -17.65 34.25 -1.77
N ALA A 191 -16.58 34.71 -1.11
CA ALA A 191 -16.70 35.66 -0.02
C ALA A 191 -17.28 36.96 -0.58
N GLY A 192 -18.60 37.11 -0.48
CA GLY A 192 -19.30 38.36 -0.77
C GLY A 192 -19.81 38.50 -2.19
N GLY A 193 -21.05 38.02 -2.41
CA GLY A 193 -21.98 38.79 -3.22
C GLY A 193 -22.32 40.09 -2.50
N VAL A 194 -21.43 41.09 -2.56
CA VAL A 194 -21.86 42.47 -2.36
C VAL A 194 -22.49 42.89 -3.68
N VAL A 195 -23.81 42.83 -3.70
CA VAL A 195 -24.64 43.56 -4.64
C VAL A 195 -24.29 45.03 -4.48
N ALA A 196 -23.37 45.55 -5.31
CA ALA A 196 -23.25 46.99 -5.55
C ALA A 196 -24.35 47.40 -6.54
N GLY A 197 -25.60 47.25 -6.10
CA GLY A 197 -26.75 47.92 -6.68
C GLY A 197 -27.07 49.12 -5.81
N GLY A 198 -26.89 50.32 -6.34
CA GLY A 198 -27.43 51.53 -5.72
C GLY A 198 -26.51 52.74 -5.85
N GLY A 199 -26.72 53.55 -6.88
CA GLY A 199 -26.18 54.90 -6.93
C GLY A 199 -25.92 55.41 -8.33
N LEU A 200 -26.99 55.68 -9.09
CA LEU A 200 -26.95 56.76 -10.07
C LEU A 200 -26.61 58.04 -9.30
N GLN A 201 -25.47 58.66 -9.60
CA GLN A 201 -25.25 60.11 -9.71
C GLN A 201 -23.86 60.39 -10.27
#